data_AF-D9X379-F1
#
_entry.id   AF-D9X379-F1
#
_cell.length_a   1.000
_cell.length_b   1.000
_cell.length_c   1.000
_cell.angle_alpha   90.00
_cell.angle_beta   90.00
_cell.angle_gamma   90.00
#
_symmetry.space_group_name_H-M   'P 1'
#
loop_
_entity.id
_entity.type
_entity.pdbx_description
1 polymer ?
#
loop_
_entity_poly.entity_id
_entity_poly.type
_entity_poly.pdbx_seq_one_letter_code
_entity_poly.pdbx_strand_id
1 'polypeptide(L)'
;MNKAKAAAVTVLAAGAVALLRRAGTGQRPTSSDLNESLMESAPTPQEIEFDAIVRVGAAFVGGIKVISTWCFGAEIAVRSRSGRGAWQAHVQYDPETGHVDAWGTYPASNRLRHFRADLEARLAEAW
;
A
#
# COMPACT_ATOMS: atom_id res chain seq x y z
N MET A 1 43.60 -4.93 -15.43
CA MET A 1 43.46 -3.82 -14.45
C MET A 1 42.07 -3.87 -13.85
N ASN A 2 42.03 -4.06 -12.52
CA ASN A 2 41.04 -3.63 -11.52
C ASN A 2 39.53 -3.72 -11.80
N LYS A 3 38.65 -4.12 -10.88
CA LYS A 3 38.67 -4.73 -9.54
C LYS A 3 37.19 -5.04 -9.26
N ALA A 4 36.93 -6.15 -8.56
CA ALA A 4 35.61 -6.62 -8.18
C ALA A 4 34.74 -5.55 -7.49
N LYS A 5 33.41 -5.66 -7.68
CA LYS A 5 32.43 -5.48 -6.61
C LYS A 5 31.29 -6.47 -6.79
N ALA A 6 31.36 -7.54 -5.99
CA ALA A 6 30.22 -8.34 -5.62
C ALA A 6 29.28 -7.52 -4.73
N ALA A 7 27.97 -7.70 -4.94
CA ALA A 7 26.98 -7.67 -3.88
C ALA A 7 25.76 -8.44 -4.39
N ALA A 8 25.76 -9.75 -4.13
CA ALA A 8 24.55 -10.55 -4.18
C ALA A 8 23.61 -10.01 -3.09
N VAL A 9 22.53 -9.34 -3.48
CA VAL A 9 21.46 -8.96 -2.56
C VAL A 9 20.51 -10.14 -2.47
N THR A 10 20.93 -11.14 -1.68
CA THR A 10 20.05 -12.20 -1.22
C THR A 10 19.17 -11.63 -0.12
N VAL A 11 18.09 -10.94 -0.48
CA VAL A 11 16.97 -10.72 0.46
C VAL A 11 16.10 -11.97 0.37
N LEU A 12 16.56 -13.05 0.99
CA LEU A 12 15.66 -14.16 1.30
C LEU A 12 14.81 -13.70 2.48
N ALA A 13 13.54 -13.47 2.20
CA ALA A 13 12.49 -13.12 3.13
C ALA A 13 12.64 -13.88 4.46
N ALA A 14 12.64 -13.15 5.58
CA ALA A 14 12.54 -13.73 6.91
C ALA A 14 11.27 -14.62 7.09
N GLY A 15 10.29 -14.51 6.18
CA GLY A 15 9.12 -15.40 6.11
C GLY A 15 9.42 -16.82 5.60
N ALA A 16 10.41 -17.02 4.72
CA ALA A 16 10.73 -18.34 4.18
C ALA A 16 11.44 -19.25 5.22
N VAL A 17 12.19 -18.65 6.15
CA VAL A 17 12.94 -19.38 7.18
C VAL A 17 11.99 -19.92 8.27
N ALA A 18 10.90 -19.22 8.57
CA ALA A 18 9.87 -19.70 9.50
C ALA A 18 9.13 -20.92 8.94
N LEU A 19 8.84 -20.93 7.63
CA LEU A 19 8.19 -22.06 6.95
C LEU A 19 9.10 -23.30 6.89
N LEU A 20 10.40 -23.12 6.65
CA LEU A 20 11.36 -24.23 6.65
C LEU A 20 11.57 -24.85 8.03
N ARG A 21 11.41 -24.08 9.12
CA ARG A 21 11.55 -24.59 10.49
C ARG A 21 10.34 -25.43 10.95
N ARG A 22 9.17 -25.27 10.32
CA ARG A 22 7.94 -26.03 10.64
C ARG A 22 7.75 -27.28 9.77
N ALA A 23 8.51 -27.42 8.68
CA ALA A 23 8.48 -28.58 7.79
C ALA A 23 9.07 -29.87 8.41
N GLY A 24 9.62 -29.83 9.64
CA GLY A 24 10.09 -31.01 10.36
C GLY A 24 8.99 -31.85 11.02
N THR A 25 7.76 -31.34 11.09
CA THR A 25 6.62 -32.04 11.69
C THR A 25 5.56 -32.30 10.62
N GLY A 26 5.83 -33.19 9.66
CA GLY A 26 4.91 -34.00 8.82
C GLY A 26 3.50 -33.54 8.43
N GLN A 27 3.12 -32.28 8.64
CA GLN A 27 1.74 -31.82 8.59
C GLN A 27 1.65 -30.88 7.40
N ARG A 28 0.93 -31.35 6.38
CA ARG A 28 0.64 -30.60 5.16
C ARG A 28 -0.13 -29.34 5.59
N PRO A 29 0.41 -28.13 5.39
CA PRO A 29 -0.29 -26.90 5.76
C PRO A 29 -1.62 -26.89 5.00
N THR A 30 -2.71 -26.70 5.73
CA THR A 30 -4.04 -26.64 5.14
C THR A 30 -4.24 -25.26 4.52
N SER A 31 -5.16 -25.14 3.55
CA SER A 31 -5.44 -23.86 2.88
C SER A 31 -5.86 -22.74 3.86
N SER A 32 -6.32 -23.10 5.06
CA SER A 32 -6.62 -22.16 6.15
C SER A 32 -5.36 -21.57 6.78
N ASP A 33 -4.31 -22.38 6.98
CA ASP A 33 -3.02 -21.94 7.54
C ASP A 33 -2.30 -20.93 6.62
N LEU A 34 -2.50 -21.08 5.30
CA LEU A 34 -1.97 -20.15 4.30
C LEU A 34 -2.77 -18.83 4.27
N ASN A 35 -4.07 -18.88 4.55
CA ASN A 35 -4.96 -17.72 4.56
C ASN A 35 -4.79 -16.87 5.84
N GLU A 36 -4.54 -17.48 6.99
CA GLU A 36 -4.14 -16.77 8.22
C GLU A 36 -2.73 -16.19 8.11
N SER A 37 -1.77 -16.92 7.53
CA SER A 37 -0.39 -16.44 7.37
C SER A 37 -0.26 -15.21 6.46
N LEU A 38 -1.18 -15.00 5.51
CA LEU A 38 -1.22 -13.80 4.66
C LEU A 38 -1.84 -12.58 5.37
N MET A 39 -2.65 -12.82 6.41
CA MET A 39 -3.30 -11.80 7.24
C MET A 39 -2.49 -11.45 8.50
N GLU A 40 -1.45 -12.22 8.82
CA GLU A 40 -0.69 -12.15 10.08
C GLU A 40 0.75 -11.59 9.91
N SER A 41 1.02 -10.89 8.81
CA SER A 41 2.23 -10.07 8.72
C SER A 41 1.92 -8.68 9.26
N ALA A 42 2.60 -8.28 10.34
CA ALA A 42 2.51 -6.92 10.84
C ALA A 42 2.90 -5.93 9.72
N PRO A 43 2.19 -4.79 9.58
CA PRO A 43 2.52 -3.82 8.55
C PRO A 43 3.97 -3.35 8.71
N THR A 44 4.67 -3.27 7.60
CA THR A 44 6.04 -2.75 7.54
C THR A 44 6.06 -1.26 7.92
N PRO A 45 7.21 -0.71 8.36
CA PRO A 45 7.32 0.71 8.66
C PRO A 45 6.90 1.61 7.48
N GLN A 46 7.20 1.21 6.25
CA GLN A 46 6.78 1.94 5.04
C GLN A 46 5.26 1.89 4.82
N GLU A 47 4.60 0.78 5.11
CA GLU A 47 3.13 0.69 5.01
C GLU A 47 2.44 1.54 6.11
N ILE A 48 3.05 1.66 7.30
CA ILE A 48 2.57 2.55 8.36
C ILE A 48 2.73 4.03 7.93
N GLU A 49 3.87 4.38 7.36
CA GLU A 49 4.14 5.73 6.85
C GLU A 49 3.22 6.08 5.67
N PHE A 50 2.98 5.12 4.76
CA PHE A 50 1.99 5.25 3.69
C PHE A 50 0.60 5.61 4.24
N ASP A 51 0.09 4.86 5.22
CA ASP A 51 -1.20 5.13 5.85
C ASP A 51 -1.25 6.55 6.44
N ALA A 52 -0.18 6.98 7.10
CA ALA A 52 -0.09 8.33 7.65
C ALA A 52 -0.14 9.40 6.55
N ILE A 53 0.64 9.24 5.47
CA ILE A 53 0.68 10.17 4.34
C ILE A 53 -0.68 10.24 3.64
N VAL A 54 -1.33 9.11 3.40
CA VAL A 54 -2.68 9.02 2.81
C VAL A 54 -3.69 9.82 3.64
N ARG A 55 -3.66 9.65 4.97
CA ARG A 55 -4.57 10.38 5.87
C ARG A 55 -4.32 11.88 5.88
N VAL A 56 -3.05 12.30 5.86
CA VAL A 56 -2.67 13.72 5.79
C VAL A 56 -3.12 14.33 4.47
N GLY A 57 -2.87 13.66 3.34
CA GLY A 57 -3.30 14.14 2.01
C GLY A 57 -4.82 14.22 1.90
N ALA A 58 -5.55 13.25 2.46
CA ALA A 58 -7.01 13.25 2.47
C ALA A 58 -7.57 14.44 3.27
N ALA A 59 -6.95 14.76 4.41
CA ALA A 59 -7.29 15.92 5.21
C ALA A 59 -6.97 17.24 4.49
N PHE A 60 -5.84 17.32 3.79
CA PHE A 60 -5.39 18.49 3.04
C PHE A 60 -6.33 18.83 1.87
N VAL A 61 -6.67 17.84 1.03
CA VAL A 61 -7.56 18.07 -0.13
C VAL A 61 -8.98 18.38 0.31
N GLY A 62 -9.42 17.79 1.42
CA GLY A 62 -10.76 17.98 1.96
C GLY A 62 -11.85 17.26 1.15
N GLY A 63 -12.86 16.76 1.86
CA GLY A 63 -13.94 15.99 1.24
C GLY A 63 -13.50 14.60 0.78
N ILE A 64 -12.35 14.10 1.23
CA ILE A 64 -11.91 12.72 1.10
C ILE A 64 -11.91 12.09 2.49
N LYS A 65 -12.50 10.91 2.60
CA LYS A 65 -12.47 10.10 3.81
C LYS A 65 -11.73 8.80 3.50
N VAL A 66 -10.67 8.52 4.24
CA VAL A 66 -9.99 7.21 4.19
C VAL A 66 -10.89 6.19 4.88
N ILE A 67 -11.23 5.12 4.16
CA ILE A 67 -12.05 4.00 4.66
C ILE A 67 -11.12 2.93 5.23
N SER A 68 -10.15 2.52 4.43
CA SER A 68 -9.16 1.50 4.78
C SER A 68 -7.86 1.74 4.00
N THR A 69 -6.77 1.19 4.52
CA THR A 69 -5.45 1.13 3.88
C THR A 69 -4.95 -0.30 3.94
N TRP A 70 -4.22 -0.73 2.91
CA TRP A 70 -3.61 -2.05 2.82
C TRP A 70 -2.35 -1.93 1.97
N CYS A 71 -1.22 -2.44 2.45
CA CYS A 71 0.06 -2.28 1.77
C CYS A 71 0.29 -0.83 1.31
N PHE A 72 0.48 -0.61 0.01
CA PHE A 72 0.58 0.71 -0.62
C PHE A 72 -0.72 1.15 -1.32
N GLY A 73 -1.86 0.67 -0.85
CA GLY A 73 -3.19 0.94 -1.37
C GLY A 73 -4.13 1.53 -0.33
N ALA A 74 -5.10 2.32 -0.78
CA ALA A 74 -6.12 2.91 0.08
C ALA A 74 -7.48 2.95 -0.61
N GLU A 75 -8.52 2.67 0.18
CA GLU A 75 -9.91 2.84 -0.21
C GLU A 75 -10.40 4.14 0.42
N ILE A 76 -11.00 4.97 -0.40
CA ILE A 76 -11.44 6.30 -0.01
C ILE A 76 -12.88 6.54 -0.46
N ALA A 77 -13.63 7.25 0.37
CA ALA A 77 -14.86 7.90 -0.04
C ALA A 77 -14.58 9.35 -0.43
N VAL A 78 -14.86 9.70 -1.67
CA VAL A 78 -14.76 11.07 -2.18
C VAL A 78 -16.15 11.68 -2.15
N ARG A 79 -16.33 12.75 -1.38
CA ARG A 79 -17.58 13.49 -1.30
C ARG A 79 -17.81 14.28 -2.58
N SER A 80 -19.06 14.37 -2.99
CA SER A 80 -19.54 15.27 -4.04
C SER A 80 -19.35 16.74 -3.67
N ARG A 81 -19.28 17.62 -4.68
CA ARG A 81 -19.20 19.08 -4.44
C ARG A 81 -20.47 19.61 -3.78
N SER A 82 -21.63 19.03 -4.12
CA SER A 82 -22.92 19.39 -3.52
C SER A 82 -23.12 18.84 -2.10
N GLY A 83 -22.24 17.95 -1.62
CA GLY A 83 -22.37 17.29 -0.32
C GLY A 83 -23.47 16.22 -0.25
N ARG A 84 -24.23 16.01 -1.33
CA ARG A 84 -25.41 15.11 -1.35
C ARG A 84 -25.09 13.64 -1.57
N GLY A 85 -23.81 13.29 -1.65
CA GLY A 85 -23.36 11.93 -1.92
C GLY A 85 -21.85 11.80 -1.81
N ALA A 86 -21.39 10.56 -1.68
CA ALA A 86 -20.00 10.17 -1.76
C ALA A 86 -19.91 8.98 -2.71
N TRP A 87 -18.77 8.85 -3.38
CA TRP A 87 -18.45 7.68 -4.18
C TRP A 87 -17.16 7.07 -3.70
N GLN A 88 -17.05 5.77 -3.89
CA GLN A 88 -15.89 4.98 -3.49
C GLN A 88 -14.85 5.04 -4.61
N ALA A 89 -13.60 5.25 -4.23
CA ALA A 89 -12.45 5.18 -5.09
C ALA A 89 -11.32 4.43 -4.37
N HIS A 90 -10.39 3.93 -5.15
CA HIS A 90 -9.19 3.27 -4.69
C HIS A 90 -7.99 4.01 -5.26
N VAL A 91 -6.93 4.09 -4.47
CA VAL A 91 -5.61 4.53 -4.93
C VAL A 91 -4.59 3.45 -4.60
N GLN A 92 -3.58 3.31 -5.44
CA GLN A 92 -2.46 2.41 -5.21
C GLN A 92 -1.17 3.06 -5.65
N TYR A 93 -0.21 3.14 -4.75
CA TYR A 93 1.14 3.58 -5.03
C TYR A 93 1.99 2.42 -5.53
N ASP A 94 2.66 2.65 -6.64
CA ASP A 94 3.67 1.77 -7.20
C ASP A 94 5.05 2.29 -6.79
N PRO A 95 5.75 1.63 -5.84
CA PRO A 95 7.06 2.06 -5.38
C PRO A 95 8.16 1.89 -6.44
N GLU A 96 7.95 1.11 -7.50
CA GLU A 96 8.93 0.95 -8.56
C GLU A 96 8.93 2.15 -9.52
N THR A 97 7.74 2.70 -9.79
CA THR A 97 7.57 3.82 -10.72
C THR A 97 7.39 5.17 -10.02
N GLY A 98 7.09 5.18 -8.73
CA GLY A 98 6.78 6.39 -7.97
C GLY A 98 5.41 6.99 -8.32
N HIS A 99 4.54 6.24 -8.98
CA HIS A 99 3.24 6.71 -9.43
C HIS A 99 2.10 6.19 -8.57
N VAL A 100 1.03 6.97 -8.49
CA VAL A 100 -0.23 6.57 -7.84
C VAL A 100 -1.28 6.33 -8.90
N ASP A 101 -1.74 5.09 -9.02
CA ASP A 101 -2.92 4.76 -9.80
C ASP A 101 -4.18 4.99 -9.00
N ALA A 102 -5.27 5.37 -9.69
CA ALA A 102 -6.56 5.61 -9.06
C ALA A 102 -7.72 5.10 -9.92
N TRP A 103 -8.66 4.39 -9.30
CA TRP A 103 -9.84 3.83 -9.97
C TRP A 103 -11.08 3.86 -9.07
N GLY A 104 -12.26 3.60 -9.65
CA GLY A 104 -13.54 3.54 -8.92
C GLY A 104 -14.69 4.19 -9.66
N THR A 105 -15.83 4.29 -8.99
CA THR A 105 -17.06 4.87 -9.55
C THR A 105 -16.90 6.40 -9.54
N TYR A 106 -16.71 7.03 -10.70
CA TYR A 106 -16.30 8.45 -10.89
C TYR A 106 -14.81 8.77 -10.67
N PRO A 107 -13.91 8.20 -11.50
CA PRO A 107 -12.47 8.46 -11.41
C PRO A 107 -12.07 9.89 -11.88
N ALA A 108 -12.94 10.57 -12.63
CA ALA A 108 -12.65 11.89 -13.23
C ALA A 108 -12.87 13.08 -12.28
N SER A 109 -13.13 12.86 -10.99
CA SER A 109 -13.36 13.98 -10.07
C SER A 109 -12.08 14.80 -9.83
N ASN A 110 -12.17 16.13 -9.86
CA ASN A 110 -11.02 17.02 -9.59
C ASN A 110 -10.39 16.75 -8.22
N ARG A 111 -11.18 16.34 -7.22
CA ARG A 111 -10.68 16.00 -5.88
C ARG A 111 -9.78 14.77 -5.91
N LEU A 112 -10.21 13.71 -6.59
CA LEU A 112 -9.40 12.50 -6.71
C LEU A 112 -8.08 12.78 -7.44
N ARG A 113 -8.11 13.61 -8.50
CA ARG A 113 -6.88 14.02 -9.20
C ARG A 113 -5.93 14.82 -8.32
N HIS A 114 -6.44 15.81 -7.58
CA HIS A 114 -5.60 16.59 -6.66
C HIS A 114 -5.04 15.73 -5.53
N PHE A 115 -5.83 14.80 -5.00
CA PHE A 115 -5.37 13.86 -3.99
C PHE A 115 -4.29 12.93 -4.50
N ARG A 116 -4.45 12.37 -5.71
CA ARG A 116 -3.41 11.58 -6.36
C ARG A 116 -2.10 12.39 -6.49
N ALA A 117 -2.17 13.61 -7.02
CA ALA A 117 -0.98 14.44 -7.24
C ALA A 117 -0.30 14.86 -5.91
N ASP A 118 -1.08 15.21 -4.89
CA ASP A 118 -0.56 15.51 -3.54
C ASP A 118 0.06 14.27 -2.89
N LEU A 119 -0.56 13.10 -3.07
CA LEU A 119 -0.03 11.83 -2.56
C LEU A 119 1.29 11.44 -3.24
N GLU A 120 1.38 11.53 -4.57
CA GLU A 120 2.63 11.32 -5.32
C GLU A 120 3.74 12.26 -4.82
N ALA A 121 3.44 13.55 -4.66
CA ALA A 121 4.44 14.53 -4.20
C ALA A 121 4.95 14.23 -2.78
N ARG A 122 4.06 13.86 -1.85
CA ARG A 122 4.44 13.53 -0.47
C ARG A 122 5.24 12.23 -0.38
N LEU A 123 4.86 11.22 -1.15
CA LEU A 123 5.57 9.95 -1.16
C LEU A 123 6.97 10.11 -1.76
N ALA A 124 7.12 10.91 -2.82
CA ALA A 124 8.43 11.24 -3.40
C ALA A 124 9.33 12.09 -2.49
N GLU A 125 8.75 12.84 -1.53
CA GLU A 125 9.51 13.54 -0.51
C GLU A 125 9.95 12.61 0.63
N ALA A 126 9.14 11.60 0.94
CA ALA A 126 9.39 10.66 2.01
C ALA A 126 10.38 9.54 1.63
N TRP A 127 10.33 9.03 0.39
CA TRP A 127 11.07 7.85 -0.09
C TRP A 127 11.87 8.12 -1.36
#